data_AF-A0A2V9K4Z5-F1
#
_entry.id   AF-A0A2V9K4Z5-F1
#
_cell.length_a   1.000
_cell.length_b   1.000
_cell.length_c   1.000
_cell.angle_alpha   90.00
_cell.angle_beta   90.00
_cell.angle_gamma   90.00
#
_symmetry.space_group_name_H-M   'P 1'
#
loop_
_entity.id
_entity.type
_entity.pdbx_description
1 polymer ?
#
loop_
_entity_poly.entity_id
_entity_poly.type
_entity_poly.pdbx_seq_one_letter_code
_entity_poly.pdbx_strand_id
1 'polypeptide(L)'
;MGTIGNLEPDKPEFHEYLGRYHRNPLFRGIRYGNLWNRSFVGAVEKPEFISGIKELATADLTLDTANPTMDLLQAVTKLTDKVPELRVVIDHLPGLDAPAEATARRQFETMLRELASRNIYAKLSAVARRVNGQLQTDPAFYKPRLDLLCDVFGEDRIVYGSDWPNSTGNWVPYATMLPIVQNYFNAKGRAAAEKYFWKNSIAAYRWVKRDPNQPELARK
;
A
#
# COMPACT_ATOMS: atom_id res chain seq x y z
N MET A 1 12.92 6.18 -5.84
CA MET A 1 11.75 7.08 -6.01
C MET A 1 11.26 7.01 -7.45
N GLY A 2 9.94 6.97 -7.63
CA GLY A 2 9.27 6.89 -8.93
C GLY A 2 7.83 7.41 -8.83
N THR A 3 7.02 7.17 -9.86
CA THR A 3 5.62 7.56 -9.95
C THR A 3 4.72 6.34 -10.09
N ILE A 4 3.52 6.47 -9.52
CA ILE A 4 2.42 5.53 -9.72
C ILE A 4 1.37 6.26 -10.57
N GLY A 5 1.09 5.72 -11.74
CA GLY A 5 0.17 6.33 -12.71
C GLY A 5 -1.29 6.02 -12.44
N ASN A 6 -2.14 6.60 -13.28
CA ASN A 6 -3.57 6.33 -13.32
C ASN A 6 -3.94 5.83 -14.72
N LEU A 7 -3.63 4.57 -15.00
CA LEU A 7 -4.12 3.89 -16.20
C LEU A 7 -5.27 2.96 -15.82
N GLU A 8 -6.16 2.70 -16.77
CA GLU A 8 -7.32 1.84 -16.59
C GLU A 8 -7.12 0.54 -17.36
N PRO A 9 -6.87 -0.59 -16.68
CA PRO A 9 -6.57 -1.88 -17.32
C PRO A 9 -7.67 -2.40 -18.26
N ASP A 10 -8.91 -1.93 -18.11
CA ASP A 10 -10.06 -2.33 -18.92
C ASP A 10 -10.33 -1.40 -20.12
N LYS A 11 -9.43 -0.45 -20.42
CA LYS A 11 -9.57 0.45 -21.58
C LYS A 11 -8.75 -0.05 -22.78
N PRO A 12 -9.24 0.11 -24.02
CA PRO A 12 -8.53 -0.32 -25.23
C PRO A 12 -7.12 0.28 -25.36
N GLU A 13 -6.92 1.51 -24.89
CA GLU A 13 -5.64 2.23 -24.99
C GLU A 13 -4.63 1.82 -23.91
N PHE A 14 -5.01 0.93 -22.96
CA PHE A 14 -4.16 0.56 -21.83
C PHE A 14 -2.80 0.02 -22.27
N HIS A 15 -2.79 -0.90 -23.24
CA HIS A 15 -1.57 -1.51 -23.76
C HIS A 15 -0.59 -0.46 -24.31
N GLU A 16 -1.09 0.47 -25.13
CA GLU A 16 -0.30 1.54 -25.71
C GLU A 16 0.29 2.44 -24.62
N TYR A 17 -0.55 2.86 -23.67
CA TYR A 17 -0.13 3.75 -22.60
C TYR A 17 0.83 3.08 -21.63
N LEU A 18 0.60 1.81 -21.27
CA LEU A 18 1.52 1.04 -20.45
C LEU A 18 2.88 0.94 -21.15
N GLY A 19 2.91 0.56 -22.42
CA GLY A 19 4.13 0.48 -23.22
C GLY A 19 4.87 1.81 -23.33
N ARG A 20 4.14 2.92 -23.49
CA ARG A 20 4.72 4.28 -23.52
C ARG A 20 5.34 4.67 -22.18
N TYR A 21 4.61 4.53 -21.09
CA TYR A 21 5.06 4.99 -19.77
C TYR A 21 6.10 4.07 -19.14
N HIS A 22 6.05 2.76 -19.40
CA HIS A 22 7.01 1.79 -18.87
C HIS A 22 8.45 2.04 -19.35
N ARG A 23 8.63 2.67 -20.53
CA ARG A 23 9.95 3.13 -21.01
C ARG A 23 10.61 4.13 -20.08
N ASN A 24 9.85 4.83 -19.24
CA ASN A 24 10.38 5.73 -18.24
C ASN A 24 10.76 4.93 -16.97
N PRO A 25 12.04 4.91 -16.56
CA PRO A 25 12.50 4.20 -15.36
C PRO A 25 11.89 4.73 -14.04
N LEU A 26 11.17 5.86 -14.09
CA LEU A 26 10.43 6.39 -12.95
C LEU A 26 9.02 5.85 -12.85
N PHE A 27 8.41 5.37 -13.93
CA PHE A 27 7.07 4.78 -13.88
C PHE A 27 7.16 3.41 -13.22
N ARG A 28 6.55 3.23 -12.04
CA ARG A 28 6.70 2.02 -11.21
C ARG A 28 5.42 1.22 -11.03
N GLY A 29 4.29 1.74 -11.48
CA GLY A 29 3.01 1.08 -11.29
C GLY A 29 1.83 1.95 -11.64
N ILE A 30 0.65 1.44 -11.36
CA ILE A 30 -0.62 2.16 -11.45
C ILE A 30 -1.36 2.08 -10.12
N ARG A 31 -2.23 3.06 -9.88
CA ARG A 31 -3.14 3.08 -8.73
C ARG A 31 -4.55 2.82 -9.21
N TYR A 32 -5.23 1.88 -8.58
CA TYR A 32 -6.66 1.60 -8.77
C TYR A 32 -7.30 1.35 -7.40
N GLY A 33 -8.62 1.26 -7.31
CA GLY A 33 -9.31 1.01 -6.04
C GLY A 33 -10.64 1.73 -6.00
N ASN A 34 -11.07 2.14 -4.81
CA ASN A 34 -12.26 2.94 -4.61
C ASN A 34 -11.95 4.43 -4.86
N LEU A 35 -11.56 4.76 -6.09
CA LEU A 35 -11.17 6.09 -6.56
C LEU A 35 -11.90 6.45 -7.85
N TRP A 36 -12.11 7.75 -8.09
CA TRP A 36 -12.60 8.28 -9.38
C TRP A 36 -13.90 7.63 -9.89
N ASN A 37 -14.83 7.32 -8.97
CA ASN A 37 -16.08 6.61 -9.25
C ASN A 37 -15.91 5.21 -9.89
N ARG A 38 -14.75 4.57 -9.67
CA ARG A 38 -14.49 3.19 -10.11
C ARG A 38 -14.90 2.20 -9.02
N SER A 39 -15.31 1.01 -9.44
CA SER A 39 -15.53 -0.14 -8.55
C SER A 39 -14.45 -1.18 -8.81
N PHE A 40 -13.52 -1.33 -7.86
CA PHE A 40 -12.49 -2.37 -7.97
C PHE A 40 -13.10 -3.77 -7.91
N VAL A 41 -14.10 -3.98 -7.04
CA VAL A 41 -14.84 -5.23 -6.92
C VAL A 41 -15.48 -5.65 -8.24
N GLY A 42 -16.09 -4.72 -8.97
CA GLY A 42 -16.63 -5.00 -10.30
C GLY A 42 -15.55 -5.20 -11.36
N ALA A 43 -14.46 -4.45 -11.29
CA ALA A 43 -13.36 -4.51 -12.27
C ALA A 43 -12.66 -5.88 -12.25
N VAL A 44 -12.40 -6.46 -11.07
CA VAL A 44 -11.70 -7.76 -10.96
C VAL A 44 -12.48 -8.94 -11.56
N GLU A 45 -13.77 -8.77 -11.87
CA GLU A 45 -14.57 -9.79 -12.54
C GLU A 45 -14.55 -9.69 -14.07
N LYS A 46 -14.03 -8.59 -14.63
CA LYS A 46 -13.96 -8.37 -16.09
C LYS A 46 -12.71 -9.02 -16.69
N PRO A 47 -12.83 -9.84 -17.75
CA PRO A 47 -11.67 -10.42 -18.43
C PRO A 47 -10.68 -9.39 -18.96
N GLU A 48 -11.16 -8.25 -19.47
CA GLU A 48 -10.32 -7.17 -20.02
C GLU A 48 -9.45 -6.55 -18.94
N PHE A 49 -10.02 -6.29 -17.77
CA PHE A 49 -9.27 -5.79 -16.61
C PHE A 49 -8.18 -6.78 -16.20
N ILE A 50 -8.51 -8.08 -16.11
CA ILE A 50 -7.53 -9.11 -15.76
C ILE A 50 -6.42 -9.21 -16.81
N SER A 51 -6.74 -9.05 -18.10
CA SER A 51 -5.74 -8.99 -19.18
C SER A 51 -4.77 -7.83 -18.97
N GLY A 52 -5.28 -6.61 -18.74
CA GLY A 52 -4.43 -5.45 -18.48
C GLY A 52 -3.57 -5.59 -17.20
N ILE A 53 -4.11 -6.23 -16.15
CA ILE A 53 -3.32 -6.53 -14.94
C ILE A 53 -2.20 -7.55 -15.21
N LYS A 54 -2.42 -8.55 -16.07
CA LYS A 54 -1.35 -9.48 -16.49
C LYS A 54 -0.24 -8.77 -17.26
N GLU A 55 -0.58 -7.81 -18.12
CA GLU A 55 0.40 -6.95 -18.80
C GLU A 55 1.21 -6.12 -17.79
N LEU A 56 0.55 -5.53 -16.79
CA LEU A 56 1.20 -4.79 -15.70
C LEU A 56 2.19 -5.67 -14.93
N ALA A 57 1.79 -6.89 -14.60
CA ALA A 57 2.63 -7.83 -13.86
C ALA A 57 3.82 -8.32 -14.70
N THR A 58 3.60 -8.58 -16.00
CA THR A 58 4.66 -8.94 -16.96
C THR A 58 5.70 -7.83 -17.09
N ALA A 59 5.27 -6.57 -17.04
CA ALA A 59 6.14 -5.39 -17.04
C ALA A 59 6.87 -5.17 -15.69
N ASP A 60 6.69 -6.07 -14.71
CA ASP A 60 7.22 -5.97 -13.36
C ASP A 60 6.89 -4.62 -12.69
N LEU A 61 5.64 -4.19 -12.83
CA LEU A 61 5.09 -2.96 -12.24
C LEU A 61 4.10 -3.30 -11.11
N THR A 62 3.94 -2.39 -10.16
CA THR A 62 3.01 -2.59 -9.02
C THR A 62 1.59 -2.12 -9.31
N LEU A 63 0.62 -2.75 -8.67
CA LEU A 63 -0.72 -2.21 -8.48
C LEU A 63 -0.86 -1.67 -7.05
N ASP A 64 -1.02 -0.36 -6.89
CA ASP A 64 -1.39 0.23 -5.60
C ASP A 64 -2.92 0.26 -5.48
N THR A 65 -3.47 -0.32 -4.40
CA THR A 65 -4.92 -0.35 -4.16
C THR A 65 -5.33 0.69 -3.12
N ALA A 66 -6.22 1.59 -3.52
CA ALA A 66 -6.58 2.76 -2.72
C ALA A 66 -7.92 2.63 -2.01
N ASN A 67 -8.03 3.32 -0.86
CA ASN A 67 -9.24 3.44 -0.05
C ASN A 67 -9.80 2.07 0.37
N PRO A 68 -9.04 1.32 1.20
CA PRO A 68 -9.35 -0.07 1.52
C PRO A 68 -10.67 -0.21 2.26
N THR A 69 -11.43 -1.22 1.85
CA THR A 69 -12.67 -1.70 2.45
C THR A 69 -12.62 -3.23 2.49
N MET A 70 -13.48 -3.89 3.27
CA MET A 70 -13.49 -5.35 3.38
C MET A 70 -13.67 -6.04 2.02
N ASP A 71 -14.60 -5.55 1.20
CA ASP A 71 -14.87 -6.05 -0.14
C ASP A 71 -13.73 -5.76 -1.13
N LEU A 72 -13.05 -4.62 -1.01
CA LEU A 72 -11.83 -4.35 -1.79
C LEU A 72 -10.73 -5.36 -1.44
N LEU A 73 -10.52 -5.65 -0.15
CA LEU A 73 -9.53 -6.65 0.28
C LEU A 73 -9.86 -8.05 -0.24
N GLN A 74 -11.13 -8.45 -0.23
CA GLN A 74 -11.58 -9.69 -0.86
C GLN A 74 -11.36 -9.69 -2.39
N ALA A 75 -11.58 -8.56 -3.05
CA ALA A 75 -11.31 -8.41 -4.48
C ALA A 75 -9.80 -8.50 -4.79
N VAL A 76 -8.93 -8.01 -3.90
CA VAL A 76 -7.46 -8.20 -4.03
C VAL A 76 -7.11 -9.68 -3.94
N THR A 77 -7.69 -10.43 -3.01
CA THR A 77 -7.52 -11.89 -2.93
C THR A 77 -7.86 -12.55 -4.27
N LYS A 78 -9.07 -12.31 -4.79
CA LYS A 78 -9.52 -12.84 -6.09
C LYS A 78 -8.61 -12.45 -7.24
N LEU A 79 -8.14 -11.19 -7.27
CA LEU A 79 -7.24 -10.71 -8.31
C LEU A 79 -5.91 -11.48 -8.29
N THR A 80 -5.34 -11.65 -7.10
CA THR A 80 -4.07 -12.39 -6.93
C THR A 80 -4.22 -13.90 -7.10
N ASP A 81 -5.42 -14.48 -6.99
CA ASP A 81 -5.66 -15.86 -7.44
C ASP A 81 -5.56 -15.96 -8.98
N LYS A 82 -6.03 -14.94 -9.70
CA LYS A 82 -6.02 -14.89 -11.17
C LYS A 82 -4.65 -14.47 -11.74
N VAL A 83 -3.86 -13.70 -10.97
CA VAL A 83 -2.55 -13.15 -11.36
C VAL A 83 -1.57 -13.21 -10.16
N PRO A 84 -1.08 -14.41 -9.79
CA PRO A 84 -0.29 -14.64 -8.57
C PRO A 84 1.07 -13.93 -8.54
N GLU A 85 1.63 -13.61 -9.71
CA GLU A 85 2.89 -12.89 -9.87
C GLU A 85 2.77 -11.38 -9.59
N LEU A 86 1.55 -10.83 -9.60
CA LEU A 86 1.30 -9.40 -9.41
C LEU A 86 1.81 -8.93 -8.04
N ARG A 87 2.61 -7.86 -8.06
CA ARG A 87 2.92 -7.11 -6.83
C ARG A 87 1.79 -6.13 -6.54
N VAL A 88 1.26 -6.20 -5.33
CA VAL A 88 0.22 -5.28 -4.84
C VAL A 88 0.73 -4.50 -3.64
N VAL A 89 0.43 -3.21 -3.59
CA VAL A 89 0.60 -2.39 -2.40
C VAL A 89 -0.77 -1.92 -1.94
N ILE A 90 -1.21 -2.34 -0.75
CA ILE A 90 -2.46 -1.87 -0.17
C ILE A 90 -2.19 -0.53 0.53
N ASP A 91 -2.79 0.54 0.02
CA ASP A 91 -2.64 1.88 0.58
C ASP A 91 -3.40 2.03 1.89
N HIS A 92 -2.86 2.89 2.77
CA HIS A 92 -3.56 3.45 3.93
C HIS A 92 -4.25 2.41 4.84
N LEU A 93 -3.73 1.18 4.89
CA LEU A 93 -4.37 0.07 5.60
C LEU A 93 -4.65 0.33 7.10
N PRO A 94 -3.86 1.15 7.84
CA PRO A 94 -4.26 1.58 9.18
C PRO A 94 -5.67 2.19 9.21
N GLY A 95 -6.09 2.85 8.12
CA GLY A 95 -7.40 3.47 7.87
C GLY A 95 -8.63 2.58 8.02
N LEU A 96 -8.49 1.27 7.78
CA LEU A 96 -9.62 0.34 7.73
C LEU A 96 -9.93 -0.26 9.11
N ASP A 97 -10.74 0.37 9.93
CA ASP A 97 -11.00 -0.14 11.29
C ASP A 97 -11.43 -1.61 11.32
N ALA A 98 -10.93 -2.34 12.32
CA ALA A 98 -11.36 -3.71 12.55
C ALA A 98 -12.82 -3.74 12.99
N PRO A 99 -13.64 -4.70 12.53
CA PRO A 99 -15.02 -4.81 12.98
C PRO A 99 -15.15 -4.91 14.51
N ALA A 100 -16.21 -4.30 15.04
CA ALA A 100 -16.52 -4.34 16.47
C ALA A 100 -16.97 -5.74 16.91
N GLU A 101 -17.79 -6.40 16.09
CA GLU A 101 -18.29 -7.75 16.33
C GLU A 101 -17.15 -8.78 16.21
N ALA A 102 -17.08 -9.71 17.16
CA ALA A 102 -15.94 -10.59 17.35
C ALA A 102 -15.72 -11.56 16.17
N THR A 103 -16.79 -12.06 15.57
CA THR A 103 -16.73 -12.98 14.42
C THR A 103 -16.24 -12.27 13.17
N ALA A 104 -16.78 -11.09 12.86
CA ALA A 104 -16.33 -10.24 11.78
C ALA A 104 -14.88 -9.78 11.98
N ARG A 105 -14.46 -9.52 13.22
CA ARG A 105 -13.04 -9.23 13.53
C ARG A 105 -12.13 -10.40 13.22
N ARG A 106 -12.49 -11.62 13.63
CA ARG A 106 -11.72 -12.82 13.29
C ARG A 106 -11.64 -13.03 11.77
N GLN A 107 -12.73 -12.81 11.04
CA GLN A 107 -12.74 -12.88 9.59
C GLN A 107 -11.81 -11.84 8.95
N PHE A 108 -11.82 -10.60 9.45
CA PHE A 108 -10.90 -9.55 9.02
C PHE A 108 -9.44 -9.94 9.24
N GLU A 109 -9.10 -10.44 10.43
CA GLU A 109 -7.73 -10.87 10.73
C GLU A 109 -7.28 -12.05 9.86
N THR A 110 -8.15 -13.04 9.63
CA THR A 110 -7.87 -14.15 8.70
C THR A 110 -7.60 -13.65 7.29
N MET A 111 -8.42 -12.73 6.79
CA MET A 111 -8.23 -12.14 5.47
C MET A 111 -6.92 -11.35 5.37
N LEU A 112 -6.55 -10.59 6.41
CA LEU A 112 -5.25 -9.89 6.42
C LEU A 112 -4.07 -10.88 6.36
N ARG A 113 -4.15 -12.00 7.09
CA ARG A 113 -3.11 -13.03 7.09
C ARG A 113 -3.01 -13.75 5.74
N GLU A 114 -4.14 -13.98 5.08
CA GLU A 114 -4.17 -14.50 3.72
C GLU A 114 -3.52 -13.52 2.74
N LEU A 115 -3.82 -12.22 2.84
CA LEU A 115 -3.18 -11.21 2.00
C LEU A 115 -1.67 -11.13 2.27
N ALA A 116 -1.25 -11.24 3.52
CA ALA A 116 0.17 -11.21 3.90
C ALA A 116 0.99 -12.39 3.39
N SER A 117 0.37 -13.54 3.08
CA SER A 117 1.07 -14.70 2.50
C SER A 117 1.29 -14.57 0.99
N ARG A 118 0.66 -13.58 0.35
CA ARG A 118 0.74 -13.30 -1.09
C ARG A 118 1.84 -12.27 -1.39
N ASN A 119 2.03 -11.94 -2.66
CA ASN A 119 3.01 -10.91 -3.10
C ASN A 119 2.50 -9.47 -2.84
N ILE A 120 2.16 -9.20 -1.58
CA ILE A 120 1.45 -7.99 -1.16
C ILE A 120 2.27 -7.26 -0.09
N TYR A 121 2.28 -5.94 -0.19
CA TYR A 121 2.83 -5.04 0.80
C TYR A 121 1.72 -4.20 1.42
N ALA A 122 1.82 -3.90 2.72
CA ALA A 122 0.94 -3.01 3.42
C ALA A 122 1.60 -1.64 3.61
N LYS A 123 0.98 -0.59 3.09
CA LYS A 123 1.47 0.77 3.30
C LYS A 123 0.86 1.35 4.57
N LEU A 124 1.64 1.40 5.64
CA LEU A 124 1.20 1.98 6.91
C LEU A 124 1.36 3.50 6.83
N SER A 125 0.37 4.12 6.21
CA SER A 125 0.30 5.53 5.85
C SER A 125 -1.05 6.11 6.28
N ALA A 126 -1.21 7.43 6.19
CA ALA A 126 -2.46 8.12 6.54
C ALA A 126 -3.01 7.70 7.94
N VAL A 127 -2.11 7.61 8.93
CA VAL A 127 -2.46 7.15 10.27
C VAL A 127 -3.25 8.20 11.07
N ALA A 128 -3.34 9.45 10.62
CA ALA A 128 -4.04 10.51 11.33
C ALA A 128 -5.50 10.14 11.62
N ARG A 129 -5.97 10.46 12.84
CA ARG A 129 -7.35 10.16 13.28
C ARG A 129 -7.92 11.34 14.05
N ARG A 130 -9.23 11.50 13.96
CA ARG A 130 -10.00 12.36 14.87
C ARG A 130 -10.80 11.50 15.84
N VAL A 131 -10.75 11.85 17.12
CA VAL A 131 -11.59 11.26 18.16
C VAL A 131 -12.36 12.41 18.79
N ASN A 132 -13.69 12.32 18.79
CA ASN A 132 -14.57 13.39 19.27
C ASN A 132 -14.25 14.77 18.63
N GLY A 133 -13.98 14.77 17.31
CA GLY A 133 -13.69 15.97 16.54
C GLY A 133 -12.26 16.52 16.67
N GLN A 134 -11.46 16.03 17.63
CA GLN A 134 -10.09 16.48 17.88
C GLN A 134 -9.06 15.55 17.25
N LEU A 135 -7.94 16.10 16.81
CA LEU A 135 -6.80 15.31 16.33
C LEU A 135 -6.25 14.46 17.48
N GLN A 136 -6.20 13.15 17.26
CA GLN A 136 -5.50 12.24 18.16
C GLN A 136 -4.00 12.31 17.90
N THR A 137 -3.21 12.40 18.96
CA THR A 137 -1.74 12.51 18.89
C THR A 137 -1.03 11.55 19.84
N ASP A 138 -1.76 10.88 20.73
CA ASP A 138 -1.20 9.90 21.66
C ASP A 138 -0.68 8.66 20.90
N PRO A 139 0.64 8.35 20.94
CA PRO A 139 1.18 7.15 20.33
C PRO A 139 0.53 5.84 20.83
N ALA A 140 0.07 5.81 22.09
CA ALA A 140 -0.56 4.62 22.66
C ALA A 140 -1.90 4.30 21.97
N PHE A 141 -2.60 5.30 21.44
CA PHE A 141 -3.81 5.09 20.64
C PHE A 141 -3.51 4.33 19.33
N TYR A 142 -2.38 4.63 18.70
CA TYR A 142 -2.00 4.02 17.41
C TYR A 142 -1.35 2.65 17.56
N LYS A 143 -0.70 2.41 18.69
CA LYS A 143 0.13 1.23 18.93
C LYS A 143 -0.59 -0.10 18.65
N PRO A 144 -1.82 -0.38 19.16
CA PRO A 144 -2.47 -1.68 18.93
C PRO A 144 -2.72 -1.98 17.45
N ARG A 145 -3.07 -0.94 16.69
CA ARG A 145 -3.32 -1.06 15.25
C ARG A 145 -2.04 -1.31 14.47
N LEU A 146 -0.97 -0.61 14.83
CA LEU A 146 0.34 -0.79 14.21
C LEU A 146 0.92 -2.17 14.56
N ASP A 147 0.77 -2.63 15.80
CA ASP A 147 1.19 -3.97 16.22
C ASP A 147 0.49 -5.05 15.41
N LEU A 148 -0.85 -5.02 15.32
CA LEU A 148 -1.61 -5.98 14.50
C LEU A 148 -1.10 -6.05 13.06
N LEU A 149 -0.91 -4.90 12.41
CA LEU A 149 -0.50 -4.87 11.00
C LEU A 149 0.97 -5.30 10.82
N CYS A 150 1.85 -4.95 11.76
CA CYS A 150 3.24 -5.43 11.75
C CYS A 150 3.32 -6.94 11.99
N ASP A 151 2.51 -7.47 12.91
CA ASP A 151 2.48 -8.90 13.24
C ASP A 151 1.91 -9.75 12.10
N VAL A 152 0.94 -9.21 11.35
CA VAL A 152 0.33 -9.91 10.21
C VAL A 152 1.23 -9.87 8.97
N PHE A 153 1.72 -8.70 8.58
CA PHE A 153 2.50 -8.56 7.33
C PHE A 153 3.99 -8.87 7.52
N GLY A 154 4.50 -8.75 8.74
CA GLY A 154 5.92 -8.83 9.02
C GLY A 154 6.68 -7.58 8.59
N GLU A 155 7.88 -7.41 9.15
CA GLU A 155 8.69 -6.21 8.95
C GLU A 155 9.21 -6.03 7.52
N ASP A 156 9.17 -7.07 6.67
CA ASP A 156 9.62 -7.03 5.28
C ASP A 156 8.53 -6.62 4.27
N ARG A 157 7.27 -6.57 4.70
CA ARG A 157 6.12 -6.25 3.84
C ARG A 157 5.40 -4.95 4.20
N ILE A 158 5.93 -4.19 5.14
CA ILE A 158 5.37 -2.89 5.54
C ILE A 158 6.16 -1.73 4.95
N VAL A 159 5.46 -0.72 4.41
CA VAL A 159 6.08 0.43 3.76
C VAL A 159 5.52 1.74 4.33
N TYR A 160 6.40 2.71 4.58
CA TYR A 160 6.00 4.06 4.96
C TYR A 160 5.45 4.83 3.76
N GLY A 161 4.43 5.65 4.03
CA GLY A 161 4.01 6.73 3.15
C GLY A 161 3.37 7.82 3.98
N SER A 162 3.61 9.08 3.64
CA SER A 162 3.04 10.19 4.38
C SER A 162 1.59 10.46 4.05
N ASP A 163 1.17 10.15 2.82
CA ASP A 163 -0.08 10.62 2.22
C ASP A 163 -0.22 12.15 2.29
N TRP A 164 0.89 12.89 2.20
CA TRP A 164 0.87 14.34 2.04
C TRP A 164 0.51 14.70 0.59
N PRO A 165 -0.33 15.71 0.32
CA PRO A 165 -0.97 16.62 1.28
C PRO A 165 -2.31 16.12 1.86
N ASN A 166 -2.83 14.98 1.44
CA ASN A 166 -4.19 14.52 1.80
C ASN A 166 -4.40 14.33 3.31
N SER A 167 -3.51 13.62 3.99
CA SER A 167 -3.61 13.36 5.43
C SER A 167 -2.90 14.43 6.28
N THR A 168 -1.78 14.96 5.80
CA THR A 168 -0.83 15.80 6.55
C THR A 168 -0.63 17.20 5.97
N GLY A 169 -1.50 17.63 5.06
CA GLY A 169 -1.55 18.98 4.51
C GLY A 169 -2.95 19.62 4.57
N ASN A 170 -4.01 18.82 4.50
CA ASN A 170 -5.38 19.36 4.47
C ASN A 170 -5.98 19.64 5.86
N TRP A 171 -5.55 18.94 6.91
CA TRP A 171 -6.13 19.11 8.26
C TRP A 171 -5.22 18.71 9.42
N VAL A 172 -3.99 18.27 9.16
CA VAL A 172 -2.97 17.96 10.18
C VAL A 172 -1.60 18.39 9.68
N PRO A 173 -0.73 19.03 10.47
CA PRO A 173 0.65 19.26 10.05
C PRO A 173 1.45 17.96 9.92
N TYR A 174 2.25 17.82 8.86
CA TYR A 174 3.17 16.69 8.68
C TYR A 174 4.08 16.45 9.88
N ALA A 175 4.62 17.52 10.46
CA ALA A 175 5.47 17.48 11.65
C ALA A 175 4.77 16.92 12.89
N THR A 176 3.43 16.91 12.93
CA THR A 176 2.66 16.33 14.03
C THR A 176 2.52 14.81 13.88
N MET A 177 2.32 14.30 12.66
CA MET A 177 2.02 12.88 12.45
C MET A 177 3.24 12.01 12.23
N LEU A 178 4.32 12.54 11.63
CA LEU A 178 5.54 11.76 11.42
C LEU A 178 6.12 11.20 12.73
N PRO A 179 6.24 11.97 13.84
CA PRO A 179 6.80 11.46 15.09
C PRO A 179 6.09 10.22 15.64
N ILE A 180 4.78 10.07 15.42
CA ILE A 180 4.02 8.91 15.91
C ILE A 180 4.56 7.61 15.30
N VAL A 181 4.67 7.54 13.98
CA VAL A 181 5.21 6.35 13.30
C VAL A 181 6.72 6.24 13.45
N GLN A 182 7.44 7.37 13.47
CA GLN A 182 8.89 7.40 13.64
C GLN A 182 9.30 6.83 15.01
N ASN A 183 8.66 7.26 16.08
CA ASN A 183 8.93 6.75 17.42
C ASN A 183 8.58 5.26 17.53
N TYR A 184 7.44 4.84 16.96
CA TYR A 184 7.03 3.44 16.95
C TYR A 184 8.06 2.53 16.28
N PHE A 185 8.55 2.88 15.09
CA PHE A 185 9.51 2.04 14.37
C PHE A 185 10.94 2.16 14.90
N ASN A 186 11.36 3.34 15.37
CA ASN A 186 12.67 3.48 16.01
C ASN A 186 12.79 2.66 17.29
N ALA A 187 11.70 2.54 18.06
CA ALA A 187 11.66 1.68 19.26
C ALA A 187 11.84 0.18 18.95
N LYS A 188 11.56 -0.25 17.70
CA LYS A 188 11.85 -1.62 17.22
C LYS A 188 13.29 -1.81 16.74
N GLY A 189 14.10 -0.75 16.74
CA GLY A 189 15.49 -0.76 16.32
C GLY A 189 15.72 -0.29 14.88
N ARG A 190 16.97 0.10 14.60
CA ARG A 190 17.36 0.71 13.32
C ARG A 190 17.04 -0.15 12.11
N ALA A 191 17.21 -1.47 12.21
CA ALA A 191 16.96 -2.39 11.10
C ALA A 191 15.47 -2.36 10.67
N ALA A 192 14.55 -2.47 11.64
CA ALA A 192 13.11 -2.39 11.39
C ALA A 192 12.70 -1.00 10.87
N ALA A 193 13.25 0.07 11.43
CA ALA A 193 13.01 1.42 10.95
C ALA A 193 13.46 1.62 9.50
N GLU A 194 14.66 1.17 9.13
CA GLU A 194 15.15 1.27 7.75
C GLU A 194 14.31 0.43 6.77
N LYS A 195 13.85 -0.76 7.18
CA LYS A 195 12.90 -1.57 6.41
C LYS A 195 11.63 -0.78 6.08
N TYR A 196 10.96 -0.29 7.11
CA TYR A 196 9.72 0.46 6.98
C TYR A 196 9.88 1.77 6.19
N PHE A 197 10.88 2.59 6.53
CA PHE A 197 11.03 3.93 5.96
C PHE A 197 11.56 3.95 4.53
N TRP A 198 12.32 2.95 4.08
CA TRP A 198 12.83 2.97 2.72
C TRP A 198 13.21 1.61 2.10
N LYS A 199 13.81 0.67 2.82
CA LYS A 199 14.36 -0.55 2.18
C LYS A 199 13.26 -1.40 1.53
N ASN A 200 12.13 -1.58 2.21
CA ASN A 200 11.01 -2.35 1.68
C ASN A 200 10.40 -1.70 0.43
N SER A 201 10.48 -0.36 0.32
CA SER A 201 10.00 0.34 -0.87
C SER A 201 10.79 -0.03 -2.14
N ILE A 202 12.04 -0.49 -2.02
CA ILE A 202 12.82 -1.00 -3.15
C ILE A 202 12.22 -2.30 -3.66
N ALA A 203 11.85 -3.21 -2.75
CA ALA A 203 11.25 -4.48 -3.10
C ALA A 203 9.81 -4.31 -3.63
N ALA A 204 9.03 -3.42 -3.02
CA ALA A 204 7.64 -3.15 -3.41
C ALA A 204 7.54 -2.51 -4.81
N TYR A 205 8.38 -1.49 -5.06
CA TYR A 205 8.24 -0.64 -6.24
C TYR A 205 9.34 -0.83 -7.30
N ARG A 206 10.40 -1.59 -7.00
CA ARG A 206 11.57 -1.78 -7.89
C ARG A 206 12.09 -0.47 -8.47
N TRP A 207 12.14 0.56 -7.63
CA TRP A 207 12.73 1.83 -8.05
C TRP A 207 14.25 1.69 -8.10
N VAL A 208 14.85 2.35 -9.09
CA VAL A 208 16.30 2.42 -9.26
C VAL A 208 16.86 3.63 -8.55
N LYS A 209 18.12 3.55 -8.12
CA LYS A 209 18.85 4.67 -7.55
C LYS A 209 18.96 5.79 -8.59
N ARG A 210 18.76 7.04 -8.17
CA ARG A 210 18.73 8.23 -9.04
C ARG A 210 19.66 9.33 -8.58
N ASP A 211 19.97 9.35 -7.29
CA ASP A 211 20.88 10.31 -6.69
C ASP A 211 22.03 9.52 -6.04
N PRO A 212 23.30 9.86 -6.31
CA PRO A 212 24.46 9.20 -5.70
C PRO A 212 24.41 9.14 -4.17
N ASN A 213 23.76 10.12 -3.52
CA ASN A 213 23.63 10.23 -2.07
C ASN A 213 22.47 9.38 -1.51
N GLN A 214 21.65 8.74 -2.35
CA GLN A 214 20.62 7.83 -1.85
C GLN A 214 21.26 6.61 -1.15
N PRO A 215 20.68 6.18 -0.01
CA PRO A 215 21.17 5.02 0.71
C PRO A 215 21.08 3.76 -0.15
N GLU A 216 22.05 2.86 0.02
CA GLU A 216 22.11 1.56 -0.65
C GLU A 216 21.85 0.44 0.33
N LEU A 217 21.28 -0.67 -0.18
CA LEU A 217 21.26 -1.90 0.60
C LEU A 217 22.70 -2.34 0.85
N ALA A 218 23.00 -2.79 2.07
CA ALA A 218 24.29 -3.40 2.35
C ALA A 218 24.52 -4.53 1.34
N ARG A 219 25.71 -4.56 0.71
CA ARG A 219 26.10 -5.68 -0.14
C ARG A 219 26.13 -6.94 0.74
N LYS A 220 25.39 -7.96 0.32
CA LYS A 220 25.40 -9.28 0.97
C LYS A 220 26.76 -9.96 0.74
#